data_AF-A0A6J5DBQ0-F1
#
_entry.id   AF-A0A6J5DBQ0-F1
#
_cell.length_a   1.000
_cell.length_b   1.000
_cell.length_c   1.000
_cell.angle_alpha   90.00
_cell.angle_beta   90.00
_cell.angle_gamma   90.00
#
_symmetry.space_group_name_H-M   'P 1'
#
loop_
_entity.id
_entity.type
_entity.pdbx_description
1 polymer ?
#
loop_
_entity_poly.entity_id
_entity_poly.type
_entity_poly.pdbx_seq_one_letter_code
_entity_poly.pdbx_strand_id
1 'polypeptide(L)' 'MLIREHGDFVRLIRSERIPDTTRSRQIVVGTFRRAHGPTQALLNALSDDERDSLSRWLSVPNPAP' A
#
# COMPACT_ATOMS: atom_id res chain seq x y z
N MET A 1 -2.03 -6.87 1.39
CA MET A 1 -1.46 -5.53 1.60
C MET A 1 -2.51 -4.61 2.22
N LEU A 2 -2.10 -3.66 3.07
CA LEU A 2 -2.97 -2.65 3.66
C LEU A 2 -2.63 -1.27 3.07
N ILE A 3 -3.66 -0.53 2.65
CA ILE A 3 -3.52 0.80 2.06
C ILE A 3 -4.30 1.76 2.95
N ARG A 4 -3.64 2.83 3.43
CA ARG A 4 -4.26 3.82 4.32
C ARG A 4 -4.10 5.23 3.78
N GLU A 5 -5.20 5.94 3.65
CA GLU A 5 -5.22 7.37 3.33
C GLU A 5 -5.10 8.20 4.60
N HIS A 6 -4.27 9.24 4.54
CA HIS A 6 -4.06 10.24 5.58
C HIS A 6 -3.95 11.60 4.91
N GLY A 7 -5.09 12.27 4.74
CA GLY A 7 -5.19 13.52 3.99
C GLY A 7 -4.71 13.31 2.55
N ASP A 8 -3.68 14.06 2.15
CA ASP A 8 -3.11 13.99 0.81
C ASP A 8 -2.16 12.81 0.60
N PHE A 9 -1.85 12.04 1.64
CA PHE A 9 -0.87 10.96 1.58
C PHE A 9 -1.52 9.58 1.69
N VAL A 10 -1.03 8.65 0.88
CA VAL A 10 -1.41 7.24 0.88
C VAL A 10 -0.22 6.44 1.38
N ARG A 11 -0.40 5.71 2.47
CA ARG A 11 0.62 4.81 3.06
C ARG A 11 0.35 3.38 2.62
N LEU A 12 1.41 2.73 2.16
CA LEU A 12 1.43 1.32 1.77
C LEU A 12 2.05 0.50 2.90
N ILE A 13 1.27 -0.39 3.47
CA ILE A 13 1.66 -1.19 4.63
C ILE A 13 1.60 -2.67 4.24
N ARG A 14 2.77 -3.31 4.26
CA ARG A 14 2.90 -4.76 4.09
C ARG A 14 2.73 -5.43 5.43
N SER A 15 1.92 -6.48 5.47
CA SER A 15 1.80 -7.35 6.64
C SER A 15 2.59 -8.61 6.33
N GLU A 16 3.70 -8.81 7.04
CA GLU A 16 4.53 -10.00 6.90
C GLU A 16 4.36 -10.86 8.15
N ARG A 17 4.21 -12.18 7.97
CA ARG A 17 4.20 -13.11 9.10
C ARG A 17 5.63 -13.27 9.61
N ILE A 18 5.82 -13.10 10.91
CA ILE A 18 7.13 -13.36 11.53
C ILE A 18 7.32 -14.89 11.55
N PRO A 19 8.42 -15.41 10.97
CA PRO A 19 8.71 -16.84 11.05
C PRO A 19 8.74 -17.30 12.50
N ASP A 20 8.29 -18.53 12.75
CA ASP A 20 8.23 -19.14 14.09
C ASP A 20 7.27 -18.47 15.10
N THR A 21 6.40 -17.56 14.63
CA THR A 21 5.33 -17.00 15.48
C THR A 21 3.97 -16.97 14.77
N THR A 22 2.92 -16.84 15.57
CA THR A 22 1.56 -16.54 15.09
C THR A 22 1.34 -15.05 14.83
N ARG A 23 2.37 -14.20 15.03
CA ARG A 23 2.25 -12.75 14.90
C ARG A 23 2.59 -12.28 13.49
N SER A 24 1.82 -11.32 13.01
CA SER A 24 2.12 -10.55 11.80
C SER A 24 2.71 -9.20 12.17
N ARG A 25 3.79 -8.80 11.50
CA ARG A 25 4.35 -7.45 11.59
C ARG A 25 3.82 -6.60 10.45
N GLN A 26 3.47 -5.35 10.75
CA GLN A 26 3.16 -4.34 9.75
C GLN A 26 4.41 -3.50 9.47
N ILE A 27 4.78 -3.39 8.20
CA ILE A 27 5.94 -2.63 7.72
C ILE A 27 5.43 -1.62 6.70
N VAL A 28 5.81 -0.35 6.86
CA VAL A 28 5.53 0.68 5.86
C VAL A 28 6.50 0.49 4.70
N VAL A 29 5.98 0.10 3.53
CA VAL A 29 6.76 -0.08 2.30
C VAL A 29 7.03 1.27 1.64
N GLY A 30 6.08 2.19 1.75
CA GLY A 30 6.28 3.56 1.33
C GLY A 30 5.03 4.40 1.45
N THR A 31 5.17 5.66 1.08
CA THR A 31 4.10 6.66 1.10
C THR A 31 4.16 7.46 -0.18
N PHE A 32 3.01 7.77 -0.76
CA PHE A 32 2.92 8.64 -1.93
C PHE A 32 1.79 9.64 -1.77
N ARG A 33 1.77 10.69 -2.59
CA ARG A 33 0.68 11.68 -2.58
C ARG A 33 -0.46 11.21 -3.47
N ARG A 34 -1.70 11.23 -2.97
CA ARG A 34 -2.90 10.80 -3.71
C ARG A 34 -3.02 11.50 -5.07
N ALA A 35 -2.75 12.82 -5.10
CA ALA A 35 -2.83 13.63 -6.32
C ALA A 35 -1.80 13.24 -7.40
N HIS A 36 -0.66 12.68 -7.01
CA HIS A 36 0.42 12.32 -7.94
C HIS A 36 0.49 10.82 -8.23
N GLY A 37 -0.12 10.00 -7.36
CA GLY A 37 0.01 8.55 -7.44
C GLY A 37 1.36 8.03 -6.91
N PRO A 38 1.54 6.69 -6.92
CA PRO A 38 2.76 6.04 -6.46
C PRO A 38 3.93 6.32 -7.42
N THR A 39 5.15 6.46 -6.88
CA THR A 39 6.35 6.61 -7.70
C THR A 39 6.76 5.27 -8.32
N GLN A 40 7.46 5.29 -9.47
CA GLN A 40 7.95 4.07 -10.11
C GLN A 40 8.85 3.25 -9.18
N ALA A 41 9.70 3.92 -8.37
CA ALA A 41 10.53 3.25 -7.37
C ALA A 41 9.69 2.51 -6.31
N LEU A 42 8.56 3.09 -5.89
CA LEU A 42 7.64 2.45 -4.96
C LEU A 42 6.96 1.24 -5.60
N LEU A 43 6.50 1.36 -6.85
CA LEU A 43 5.93 0.23 -7.59
C LEU A 43 6.95 -0.91 -7.74
N ASN A 44 8.22 -0.59 -8.00
CA ASN A 44 9.28 -1.59 -8.13
C ASN A 44 9.59 -2.32 -6.81
N ALA A 45 9.36 -1.67 -5.66
CA ALA A 45 9.55 -2.27 -4.33
C ALA A 45 8.39 -3.20 -3.90
N LEU A 46 7.25 -3.12 -4.58
CA LEU A 46 6.09 -3.97 -4.36
C LEU A 46 6.22 -5.28 -5.14
N SER A 47 5.76 -6.38 -4.53
CA SER A 47 5.54 -7.65 -5.21
C SER A 47 4.34 -7.56 -6.17
N ASP A 48 4.19 -8.52 -7.07
CA ASP A 48 3.09 -8.49 -8.04
C ASP A 48 1.70 -8.51 -7.37
N ASP A 49 1.50 -9.34 -6.33
CA ASP A 49 0.26 -9.35 -5.54
C ASP A 49 -0.05 -7.99 -4.87
N GLU A 50 0.99 -7.26 -4.50
CA GLU A 50 0.90 -5.96 -3.86
C GLU A 50 0.58 -4.86 -4.86
N ARG A 51 1.18 -4.92 -6.06
CA ARG A 51 0.83 -4.06 -7.19
C ARG A 51 -0.61 -4.27 -7.61
N ASP A 52 -1.08 -5.50 -7.65
CA ASP A 52 -2.48 -5.83 -7.96
C ASP A 52 -3.43 -5.26 -6.90
N SER A 53 -3.07 -5.40 -5.61
CA SER A 53 -3.82 -4.82 -4.50
C SER A 53 -3.91 -3.30 -4.62
N LEU A 54 -2.80 -2.63 -4.94
CA LEU A 54 -2.72 -1.19 -5.14
C LEU A 54 -3.50 -0.74 -6.39
N SER A 55 -3.38 -1.47 -7.49
CA SER A 55 -4.08 -1.21 -8.74
C SER A 55 -5.60 -1.29 -8.55
N ARG A 56 -6.08 -2.34 -7.87
CA ARG A 56 -7.51 -2.46 -7.52
C ARG A 56 -7.97 -1.30 -6.64
N TRP A 57 -7.17 -0.93 -5.65
CA TRP A 57 -7.50 0.19 -4.77
C TRP A 57 -7.59 1.52 -5.53
N LEU A 58 -6.65 1.80 -6.45
CA LEU A 58 -6.69 2.98 -7.31
C LEU A 58 -7.84 2.96 -8.33
N SER A 59 -8.28 1.76 -8.73
CA SER A 59 -9.36 1.57 -9.70
C SER A 59 -10.75 1.78 -9.11
N VAL A 60 -10.90 1.67 -7.79
CA VAL A 60 -12.16 2.05 -7.13
C VAL A 60 -12.19 3.57 -7.05
N PRO A 61 -13.16 4.25 -7.72
CA PRO A 61 -13.34 5.68 -7.51
C PRO A 61 -13.71 5.86 -6.04
N ASN A 62 -12.76 6.34 -5.25
CA ASN A 62 -12.97 6.61 -3.83
C ASN A 62 -14.15 7.59 -3.73
N PRO A 63 -15.32 7.20 -3.19
CA PRO A 63 -16.38 8.15 -2.93
C PRO A 63 -15.84 9.11 -1.88
N ALA A 64 -15.43 10.30 -2.32
CA ALA A 64 -15.15 11.39 -1.40
C ALA A 64 -16.41 11.61 -0.53
N PRO A 65 -16.27 11.89 0.78
CA PRO A 65 -17.39 12.23 1.64
C PRO A 65 -18.10 13.51 1.16
#